data_AF-A0A948UCQ5-F1
#
_entry.id   AF-A0A948UCQ5-F1
#
_cell.length_a   1.000
_cell.length_b   1.000
_cell.length_c   1.000
_cell.angle_alpha   90.00
_cell.angle_beta   90.00
_cell.angle_gamma   90.00
#
_symmetry.space_group_name_H-M   'P 1'
#
loop_
_entity.id
_entity.type
_entity.pdbx_description
1 polymer ?
#
loop_
_entity_poly.entity_id
_entity_poly.type
_entity_poly.pdbx_seq_one_letter_code
_entity_poly.pdbx_strand_id
1 'polypeptide(L)' 'MRTYLVIMDETEEARTALRFASRRAAKTGGELQLLAVVPREQFVAFGGVQATIEEEARARAEVLVTSLAGSVFS' A
#
# COMPACT_ATOMS: atom_id res chain seq x y z
N MET A 1 20.47 6.05 9.75
CA MET A 1 19.11 5.50 9.79
C MET A 1 18.74 4.99 8.41
N ARG A 2 18.17 3.79 8.27
CA ARG A 2 17.84 3.19 6.96
C ARG A 2 16.33 3.04 6.86
N THR A 3 15.75 3.55 5.77
CA THR A 3 14.31 3.46 5.51
C THR A 3 14.07 2.44 4.42
N TYR A 4 13.15 1.52 4.66
CA TYR A 4 12.68 0.54 3.70
C TYR A 4 11.30 0.96 3.20
N LEU A 5 11.22 1.36 1.93
CA LEU A 5 9.95 1.67 1.27
C LEU A 5 9.44 0.42 0.56
N VAL A 6 8.21 0.01 0.86
CA VAL A 6 7.53 -1.10 0.18
C VAL A 6 6.35 -0.54 -0.58
N ILE A 7 6.31 -0.81 -1.89
CA ILE A 7 5.16 -0.52 -2.72
C ILE A 7 4.17 -1.67 -2.52
N MET A 8 2.97 -1.32 -2.08
CA MET A 8 1.92 -2.27 -1.76
C MET A 8 0.90 -2.32 -2.90
N ASP A 9 0.62 -3.53 -3.34
CA ASP A 9 -0.47 -3.90 -4.24
C ASP A 9 -1.04 -5.27 -3.80
N GLU A 10 -1.90 -5.86 -4.62
CA GLU A 10 -2.56 -7.14 -4.33
C GLU A 10 -1.69 -8.37 -4.67
N THR A 11 -0.43 -8.18 -5.06
CA THR A 11 0.45 -9.26 -5.49
C THR A 11 1.13 -9.99 -4.32
N GLU A 12 1.54 -11.23 -4.55
CA GLU A 12 2.32 -12.01 -3.57
C GLU A 12 3.76 -11.49 -3.44
N GLU A 13 4.27 -10.84 -4.49
CA GLU A 13 5.55 -10.13 -4.52
C GLU A 13 5.57 -8.99 -3.50
N ALA A 14 4.51 -8.17 -3.43
CA ALA A 14 4.39 -7.11 -2.43
C ALA A 14 4.38 -7.66 -0.99
N ARG A 15 3.72 -8.79 -0.75
CA ARG A 15 3.74 -9.48 0.56
C ARG A 15 5.14 -9.98 0.91
N THR A 16 5.85 -10.53 -0.07
CA THR A 16 7.23 -10.99 0.10
C THR A 16 8.17 -9.83 0.41
N ALA A 17 8.02 -8.70 -0.30
CA ALA A 17 8.77 -7.48 -0.07
C ALA A 17 8.53 -6.91 1.34
N LEU A 18 7.27 -6.87 1.78
CA LEU A 18 6.89 -6.45 3.13
C LEU A 18 7.57 -7.31 4.21
N ARG A 19 7.54 -8.63 4.06
CA ARG A 19 8.18 -9.57 4.99
C ARG A 19 9.70 -9.41 5.05
N PHE A 20 10.33 -9.12 3.92
CA PHE A 20 11.77 -8.84 3.89
C PHE A 20 12.09 -7.51 4.59
N ALA A 21 11.39 -6.44 4.19
CA ALA A 21 11.63 -5.08 4.66
C ALA A 21 11.40 -4.96 6.18
N SER A 22 10.31 -5.51 6.70
CA SER A 22 10.00 -5.56 8.13
C SER A 22 11.12 -6.18 8.97
N ARG A 23 11.61 -7.36 8.56
CA ARG A 23 12.70 -8.05 9.26
C ARG A 23 14.01 -7.29 9.19
N ARG A 24 14.29 -6.63 8.07
CA ARG A 24 15.50 -5.81 7.92
C ARG A 24 15.42 -4.54 8.77
N ALA A 25 14.28 -3.85 8.78
CA ALA A 25 14.03 -2.70 9.62
C ALA A 25 14.22 -3.07 11.10
N ALA A 26 13.58 -4.15 11.57
CA ALA A 26 13.74 -4.64 12.94
C ALA A 26 15.20 -4.99 13.30
N LYS A 27 15.91 -5.71 12.42
CA LYS A 27 17.31 -6.11 12.66
C LYS A 27 18.30 -4.94 12.68
N THR A 28 17.99 -3.85 11.97
CA THR A 28 18.92 -2.74 11.78
C THR A 28 18.54 -1.49 12.57
N GLY A 29 17.44 -1.51 13.31
CA GLY A 29 16.87 -0.30 13.93
C GLY A 29 16.45 0.73 12.88
N GLY A 30 16.01 0.26 11.71
CA GLY A 30 15.53 1.08 10.60
C GLY A 30 14.03 1.28 10.63
N GLU A 31 13.54 2.09 9.70
CA GLU A 31 12.12 2.39 9.53
C GLU A 31 11.53 1.63 8.33
N LEU A 32 10.24 1.33 8.41
CA LEU A 32 9.46 0.74 7.33
C LEU A 32 8.38 1.73 6.92
N GLN A 33 8.31 2.05 5.63
CA GLN A 33 7.26 2.88 5.04
C GLN A 33 6.52 2.08 3.98
N LEU A 34 5.19 2.19 3.97
CA LEU A 34 4.32 1.53 3.00
C LEU A 34 3.73 2.58 2.06
N LEU A 35 3.65 2.26 0.77
CA LEU A 35 3.07 3.11 -0.25
C LEU A 35 2.15 2.30 -1.14
N ALA A 36 0.86 2.63 -1.15
CA ALA A 36 -0.07 2.15 -2.19
C ALA A 36 -0.23 3.24 -3.26
N VAL A 37 -0.13 2.84 -4.53
CA VAL A 37 -0.30 3.75 -5.67
C VAL A 37 -1.69 3.52 -6.25
N VAL A 38 -2.55 4.54 -6.16
CA VAL A 38 -3.86 4.52 -6.81
C VAL A 38 -3.69 5.09 -8.22
N PRO A 39 -3.89 4.26 -9.28
CA PRO A 39 -3.81 4.76 -10.64
C PRO A 39 -4.94 5.77 -10.89
N ARG A 40 -4.66 6.80 -11.69
CA ARG A 40 -5.70 7.72 -12.13
C ARG A 40 -6.62 6.99 -13.10
N GLU A 41 -7.92 7.10 -12.87
CA GLU A 41 -8.90 6.54 -13.79
C GLU A 41 -9.02 7.37 -15.05
N GLN A 42 -9.29 6.69 -16.17
CA GLN A 42 -9.59 7.37 -17.42
C GLN A 42 -10.96 8.04 -17.32
N PHE A 43 -11.03 9.28 -17.78
CA PHE A 43 -12.24 10.09 -17.73
C PHE A 43 -13.43 9.36 -18.38
N VAL A 44 -14.49 9.13 -17.61
CA VAL A 44 -15.76 8.59 -18.11
C VAL A 44 -16.75 9.74 -18.32
N ALA A 45 -17.38 9.80 -19.50
CA ALA A 45 -18.22 10.95 -19.92
C ALA A 45 -19.44 11.25 -19.02
N PHE A 46 -19.83 10.31 -18.15
CA PHE A 46 -20.87 10.51 -17.14
C PHE A 46 -20.23 10.86 -15.78
N GLY A 47 -19.88 12.13 -15.61
CA GLY A 47 -19.13 12.64 -14.45
C GLY A 47 -19.78 12.46 -13.07
N GLY A 48 -21.04 11.99 -12.99
CA GLY A 48 -21.72 11.70 -11.72
C GLY A 48 -21.19 10.47 -10.98
N VAL A 49 -20.51 9.54 -11.68
CA VAL A 49 -19.98 8.30 -11.09
C VAL A 49 -18.48 8.40 -10.81
N GLN A 50 -17.76 9.25 -11.55
CA GLN A 50 -16.29 9.38 -11.49
C GLN A 50 -15.77 9.64 -10.06
N ALA A 51 -16.35 10.61 -9.35
CA ALA A 51 -15.92 10.95 -7.99
C ALA A 51 -16.09 9.79 -7.00
N THR A 52 -17.15 8.98 -7.18
CA THR A 52 -17.40 7.80 -6.36
C THR A 52 -16.35 6.73 -6.61
N ILE A 53 -16.00 6.45 -7.87
CA ILE A 53 -15.02 5.41 -8.18
C ILE A 53 -13.62 5.81 -7.67
N GLU A 54 -13.23 7.07 -7.82
CA GLU A 54 -11.98 7.59 -7.28
C GLU A 54 -11.90 7.45 -5.75
N GLU A 55 -12.99 7.74 -5.05
CA GLU A 55 -13.06 7.61 -3.59
C GLU A 55 -13.01 6.14 -3.16
N GLU A 56 -13.72 5.24 -3.86
CA GLU A 56 -13.65 3.81 -3.59
C GLU A 56 -12.24 3.25 -3.84
N ALA A 57 -11.56 3.70 -4.91
CA ALA A 57 -10.21 3.29 -5.22
C ALA A 57 -9.22 3.72 -4.13
N ARG A 58 -9.38 4.94 -3.60
CA ARG A 58 -8.63 5.43 -2.44
C ARG A 58 -8.91 4.59 -1.20
N ALA A 59 -10.18 4.36 -0.86
CA ALA A 59 -10.57 3.58 0.31
C ALA A 59 -10.01 2.14 0.25
N ARG A 60 -10.05 1.49 -0.92
CA ARG A 60 -9.44 0.16 -1.12
C ARG A 60 -7.93 0.17 -0.83
N ALA A 61 -7.21 1.18 -1.33
CA ALA A 61 -5.77 1.31 -1.09
C ALA A 61 -5.44 1.53 0.40
N GLU A 62 -6.23 2.33 1.11
CA GLU A 62 -6.07 2.55 2.55
C GLU A 62 -6.30 1.27 3.37
N VAL A 63 -7.34 0.50 3.03
CA VAL A 63 -7.62 -0.79 3.67
C VAL A 63 -6.48 -1.78 3.42
N LEU A 64 -5.96 -1.85 2.20
CA LEU A 64 -4.84 -2.71 1.83
C LEU A 64 -3.60 -2.41 2.70
N VAL A 65 -3.19 -1.14 2.78
CA VAL A 65 -2.01 -0.74 3.57
C VAL A 65 -2.23 -0.99 5.06
N THR A 66 -3.42 -0.66 5.59
CA THR A 66 -3.73 -0.79 7.02
C THR A 66 -3.76 -2.25 7.46
N SER A 67 -4.40 -3.13 6.69
CA SER A 67 -4.45 -4.57 7.00
C SER A 67 -3.06 -5.20 6.99
N LEU A 68 -2.23 -4.85 6.01
CA LEU A 68 -0.89 -5.40 5.85
C LEU A 68 0.07 -4.87 6.93
N ALA A 69 -0.07 -3.62 7.36
CA ALA A 69 0.66 -3.08 8.51
C ALA A 69 0.40 -3.89 9.79
N GLY A 70 -0.83 -4.35 10.01
CA GLY A 70 -1.20 -5.21 11.14
C GLY A 70 -0.47 -6.56 11.13
N SER A 71 -0.18 -7.12 9.95
CA SER A 71 0.52 -8.41 9.82
C SER A 71 2.04 -8.36 10.03
N VAL A 72 2.62 -7.16 10.18
CA VAL A 72 4.09 -7.00 10.26
C VAL A 72 4.66 -7.46 11.62
N PHE A 73 3.84 -7.45 12.67
CA PHE A 73 4.28 -7.72 14.05
C PHE A 73 3.57 -8.90 14.73
N SER A 74 2.68 -9.60 14.02
CA SER A 74 2.09 -10.87 14.45
C SER A 74 2.97 -12.05 14.07
#